data_AF-F6B841-F1
#
_entry.id   AF-F6B841-F1
#
_cell.length_a   1.000
_cell.length_b   1.000
_cell.length_c   1.000
_cell.angle_alpha   90.00
_cell.angle_beta   90.00
_cell.angle_gamma   90.00
#
_symmetry.space_group_name_H-M   'P 1'
#
loop_
_entity.id
_entity.type
_entity.pdbx_description
1 polymer ?
#
loop_
_entity_poly.entity_id
_entity_poly.type
_entity_poly.pdbx_seq_one_letter_code
_entity_poly.pdbx_strand_id
1 'polypeptide(L)'
;MANANNQSPSLEQYILVALIDIYRGLNVNLPVGLDPKVQNNVIRDVLSSAISFAEKQESMQTISDELFQCVRGNCQVKDQMAIIQKQSPDVINAKMLAAAYLLKLENKKMNLN
;
A
#
# COMPACT_ATOMS: atom_id res chain seq x y z
N MET A 1 -14.27 -17.58 26.58
CA MET A 1 -13.04 -18.15 26.00
C MET A 1 -12.92 -17.62 24.59
N ALA A 2 -11.83 -16.89 24.29
CA ALA A 2 -11.65 -16.18 23.04
C ALA A 2 -11.36 -17.17 21.89
N ASN A 3 -12.19 -17.17 20.85
CA ASN A 3 -11.85 -17.79 19.57
C ASN A 3 -10.83 -16.89 18.87
N ALA A 4 -9.54 -17.17 19.05
CA ALA A 4 -8.51 -16.64 18.18
C ALA A 4 -8.67 -17.34 16.82
N ASN A 5 -9.29 -16.66 15.85
CA ASN A 5 -9.32 -17.10 14.46
C ASN A 5 -7.87 -17.24 13.96
N ASN A 6 -7.37 -18.47 13.87
CA ASN A 6 -6.13 -18.83 13.16
C ASN A 6 -6.35 -18.73 11.64
N GLN A 7 -6.77 -17.57 11.13
CA GLN A 7 -6.81 -17.30 9.71
C GLN A 7 -5.50 -16.64 9.30
N SER A 8 -4.75 -17.32 8.43
CA SER A 8 -3.56 -16.74 7.80
C SER A 8 -3.93 -15.46 7.06
N PRO A 9 -3.08 -14.41 7.10
CA PRO A 9 -3.37 -13.16 6.42
C PRO A 9 -3.55 -13.38 4.92
N SER A 10 -4.50 -12.65 4.33
CA SER A 10 -4.70 -12.63 2.89
C SER A 10 -3.48 -12.03 2.18
N LEU A 11 -3.35 -12.31 0.89
CA LEU A 11 -2.31 -11.72 0.06
C LEU A 11 -2.37 -10.19 0.06
N GLU A 12 -3.57 -9.61 0.09
CA GLU A 12 -3.79 -8.17 0.16
C GLU A 12 -3.29 -7.59 1.49
N GLN A 13 -3.62 -8.22 2.61
CA GLN A 13 -3.12 -7.81 3.93
C GLN A 13 -1.60 -7.88 3.99
N TYR A 14 -1.02 -8.95 3.46
CA TYR A 14 0.43 -9.10 3.37
C TYR A 14 1.07 -7.95 2.56
N ILE A 15 0.51 -7.63 1.39
CA ILE A 15 1.01 -6.53 0.55
C ILE A 15 0.86 -5.19 1.26
N LEU A 16 -0.26 -4.94 1.94
CA LEU A 16 -0.48 -3.70 2.68
C LEU A 16 0.53 -3.52 3.83
N VAL A 17 0.83 -4.59 4.56
CA VAL A 17 1.90 -4.59 5.59
C VAL A 17 3.26 -4.31 4.97
N ALA A 18 3.60 -4.98 3.86
CA ALA A 18 4.86 -4.75 3.15
C ALA A 18 4.99 -3.30 2.67
N LEU A 19 3.91 -2.71 2.13
CA LEU A 19 3.90 -1.30 1.71
C LEU A 19 4.12 -0.36 2.90
N ILE A 20 3.50 -0.61 4.06
CA ILE A 20 3.74 0.18 5.27
C ILE A 20 5.22 0.14 5.67
N ASP A 21 5.83 -1.04 5.69
CA ASP A 21 7.24 -1.19 6.04
C ASP A 21 8.16 -0.50 5.02
N ILE A 22 7.84 -0.61 3.73
CA ILE A 22 8.55 0.11 2.66
C ILE A 22 8.43 1.62 2.89
N TYR A 23 7.23 2.17 3.12
CA TYR A 23 7.06 3.61 3.36
C TYR A 23 7.75 4.11 4.64
N ARG A 24 8.04 3.22 5.60
CA ARG A 24 8.88 3.53 6.76
C ARG A 24 10.39 3.52 6.46
N GLY A 25 10.78 3.22 5.22
CA GLY A 25 12.16 3.11 4.78
C GLY A 25 12.82 1.76 5.08
N LEU A 26 12.03 0.71 5.39
CA LEU A 26 12.58 -0.61 5.67
C LEU A 26 12.86 -1.38 4.38
N ASN A 27 13.91 -2.19 4.41
CA ASN A 27 14.20 -3.13 3.34
C ASN A 27 13.34 -4.40 3.53
N VAL A 28 12.32 -4.57 2.69
CA VAL A 28 11.36 -5.67 2.81
C VAL A 28 11.72 -6.83 1.88
N ASN A 29 11.80 -8.04 2.45
CA ASN A 29 11.95 -9.27 1.68
C ASN A 29 10.59 -9.76 1.20
N LEU A 30 10.29 -9.54 -0.07
CA LEU A 30 9.06 -10.00 -0.70
C LEU A 30 9.20 -11.47 -1.15
N PRO A 31 8.19 -12.33 -0.94
CA PRO A 31 8.19 -13.69 -1.43
C PRO A 31 8.20 -13.71 -2.96
N VAL A 32 8.87 -14.72 -3.51
CA VAL A 32 8.92 -14.95 -4.95
C VAL A 32 7.53 -15.36 -5.44
N GLY A 33 7.05 -14.73 -6.51
CA GLY A 33 5.78 -15.12 -7.15
C GLY A 33 4.52 -14.47 -6.58
N LEU A 34 4.62 -13.32 -5.87
CA LEU A 34 3.44 -12.50 -5.55
C LEU A 34 2.64 -12.21 -6.83
N ASP A 35 1.34 -12.48 -6.81
CA ASP A 35 0.46 -12.26 -7.97
C ASP A 35 0.55 -10.79 -8.43
N PRO A 36 1.06 -10.52 -9.65
CA PRO A 36 1.24 -9.14 -10.14
C PRO A 36 -0.07 -8.36 -10.21
N LYS A 37 -1.19 -9.03 -10.49
CA LYS A 37 -2.51 -8.40 -10.59
C LYS A 37 -2.97 -7.92 -9.20
N VAL A 38 -2.77 -8.73 -8.18
CA VAL A 38 -3.11 -8.36 -6.79
C VAL A 38 -2.23 -7.21 -6.31
N GLN A 39 -0.92 -7.27 -6.59
CA GLN A 39 -0.01 -6.15 -6.30
C GLN A 39 -0.48 -4.84 -6.94
N ASN A 40 -0.75 -4.87 -8.24
CA ASN A 40 -1.21 -3.70 -9.00
C ASN A 40 -2.49 -3.12 -8.40
N ASN A 41 -3.47 -3.96 -8.09
CA ASN A 41 -4.74 -3.51 -7.50
C ASN A 41 -4.53 -2.85 -6.13
N VAL A 42 -3.80 -3.50 -5.23
CA VAL A 42 -3.54 -2.96 -3.90
C VAL A 42 -2.78 -1.65 -3.95
N ILE A 43 -1.76 -1.54 -4.81
CA ILE A 43 -1.00 -0.29 -4.97
C ILE A 43 -1.89 0.82 -5.52
N ARG A 44 -2.75 0.53 -6.50
CA ARG A 44 -3.70 1.52 -7.03
C ARG A 44 -4.67 2.01 -5.97
N ASP A 45 -5.19 1.12 -5.14
CA ASP A 45 -6.11 1.48 -4.04
C ASP A 45 -5.41 2.33 -2.99
N VAL A 46 -4.16 2.00 -2.65
CA VAL A 46 -3.31 2.79 -1.75
C VAL A 46 -3.07 4.18 -2.34
N LEU A 47 -2.64 4.28 -3.60
CA LEU A 47 -2.35 5.57 -4.23
C LEU A 47 -3.61 6.44 -4.37
N SER A 48 -4.73 5.84 -4.76
CA SER A 48 -6.03 6.53 -4.84
C SER A 48 -6.43 7.10 -3.47
N SER A 49 -6.32 6.29 -2.41
CA SER A 49 -6.63 6.73 -1.04
C SER A 49 -5.63 7.77 -0.52
N ALA A 50 -4.35 7.65 -0.87
CA ALA A 50 -3.28 8.54 -0.43
C ALA A 50 -3.48 9.98 -0.89
N ILE A 51 -4.12 10.21 -2.04
CA ILE A 51 -4.45 11.57 -2.52
C ILE A 51 -5.27 12.33 -1.45
N SER A 52 -6.19 11.66 -0.76
CA SER A 52 -7.02 12.28 0.30
C SER A 52 -6.27 12.49 1.62
N PHE A 53 -5.10 11.88 1.81
CA PHE A 53 -4.27 12.03 3.01
C PHE A 53 -3.10 13.00 2.85
N ALA A 54 -2.77 13.40 1.61
CA ALA A 54 -1.74 14.39 1.36
C ALA A 54 -2.20 15.79 1.77
N GLU A 55 -1.34 16.53 2.48
CA GLU A 55 -1.67 17.89 2.93
C GLU A 55 -1.36 18.94 1.86
N LYS A 56 -0.34 18.68 1.03
CA LYS A 56 0.10 19.63 0.01
C LYS A 56 -0.39 19.26 -1.38
N GLN A 57 -0.75 20.28 -2.16
CA GLN A 57 -1.17 20.11 -3.55
C GLN A 57 -0.08 19.47 -4.43
N GLU A 58 1.20 19.81 -4.21
CA GLU A 58 2.34 19.19 -4.90
C GLU A 58 2.42 17.68 -4.64
N SER A 59 2.11 17.25 -3.41
CA SER A 59 2.10 15.84 -3.02
C SER A 59 0.91 15.11 -3.64
N MET A 60 -0.28 15.72 -3.64
CA MET A 60 -1.45 15.18 -4.34
C MET A 60 -1.16 14.96 -5.83
N GLN A 61 -0.51 15.94 -6.48
CA GLN A 61 -0.11 15.82 -7.88
C GLN A 61 0.90 14.68 -8.08
N THR A 62 1.93 14.61 -7.24
CA THR A 62 2.95 13.55 -7.29
C THR A 62 2.32 12.16 -7.16
N ILE A 63 1.39 11.98 -6.21
CA ILE A 63 0.67 10.72 -6.01
C ILE A 63 -0.25 10.42 -7.20
N SER A 64 -0.91 11.44 -7.75
CA SER A 64 -1.81 11.29 -8.91
C SER A 64 -1.04 10.87 -10.16
N ASP A 65 0.15 11.43 -10.39
CA ASP A 65 1.02 11.06 -11.50
C ASP A 65 1.50 9.62 -11.37
N GLU A 66 1.87 9.20 -10.15
CA GLU A 66 2.24 7.82 -9.88
C GLU A 66 1.06 6.87 -10.06
N LEU A 67 -0.14 7.22 -9.58
CA LEU A 67 -1.36 6.45 -9.82
C LEU A 67 -1.63 6.27 -11.30
N PHE A 68 -1.47 7.33 -12.09
CA PHE A 68 -1.67 7.29 -13.52
C PHE A 68 -0.66 6.38 -14.23
N GLN A 69 0.61 6.45 -13.84
CA GLN A 69 1.64 5.53 -14.34
C GLN A 69 1.32 4.08 -13.94
N CYS A 70 0.87 3.88 -12.71
CA CYS A 70 0.51 2.59 -12.15
C CYS A 70 -0.69 1.98 -12.90
N VAL A 71 -1.72 2.77 -13.23
CA VAL A 71 -2.86 2.34 -14.05
C VAL A 71 -2.46 1.94 -15.47
N ARG A 72 -1.47 2.63 -16.06
CA ARG A 72 -0.98 2.37 -17.42
C ARG A 72 0.06 1.26 -17.50
N GLY A 73 0.70 0.94 -16.38
CA GLY A 73 1.75 -0.07 -16.26
C GLY A 73 1.35 -1.23 -15.36
N ASN A 74 2.34 -2.03 -14.98
CA ASN A 74 2.20 -3.06 -13.95
C ASN A 74 3.10 -2.68 -12.78
N CYS A 75 2.57 -1.87 -11.88
CA CYS A 75 3.27 -1.42 -10.67
C CYS A 75 3.39 -2.59 -9.69
N GLN A 76 4.60 -2.83 -9.21
CA GLN A 76 4.90 -3.90 -8.26
C GLN A 76 5.35 -3.33 -6.92
N VAL A 77 5.16 -4.11 -5.86
CA VAL A 77 5.51 -3.68 -4.49
C VAL A 77 7.00 -3.37 -4.39
N LYS A 78 7.85 -4.12 -5.10
CA LYS A 78 9.29 -3.89 -5.15
C LYS A 78 9.66 -2.52 -5.71
N ASP A 79 8.86 -1.99 -6.65
CA ASP A 79 9.17 -0.72 -7.33
C ASP A 79 9.02 0.45 -6.35
N GLN A 80 8.12 0.31 -5.36
CA GLN A 80 7.92 1.31 -4.32
C GLN A 80 9.19 1.53 -3.48
N MET A 81 10.04 0.51 -3.30
CA MET A 81 11.31 0.64 -2.55
C MET A 81 12.26 1.65 -3.18
N ALA A 82 12.27 1.76 -4.52
CA ALA A 82 13.08 2.73 -5.24
C ALA A 82 12.40 4.10 -5.33
N ILE A 83 11.07 4.11 -5.49
CA ILE A 83 10.27 5.34 -5.65
C ILE A 83 10.34 6.20 -4.39
N ILE A 84 10.19 5.60 -3.20
CA ILE A 84 10.10 6.35 -1.93
C ILE A 84 11.35 7.17 -1.62
N GLN A 85 12.52 6.77 -2.13
CA GLN A 85 13.78 7.48 -1.88
C GLN A 85 13.80 8.89 -2.46
N LYS A 86 12.90 9.17 -3.41
CA LYS A 86 12.80 10.46 -4.11
C LYS A 86 11.57 11.26 -3.69
N GLN A 87 10.75 10.75 -2.77
CA GLN A 87 9.48 11.35 -2.39
C GLN A 87 9.62 12.22 -1.14
N SER A 88 8.78 13.26 -1.09
CA SER A 88 8.72 14.13 0.08
C SER A 88 8.12 13.38 1.28
N PRO A 89 8.41 13.81 2.52
CA PRO A 89 7.80 13.23 3.71
C PRO A 89 6.27 13.23 3.69
N ASP A 90 5.64 14.25 3.11
CA ASP A 90 4.18 14.36 3.00
C ASP A 90 3.61 13.26 2.08
N VAL A 91 4.24 13.01 0.92
CA VAL A 91 3.85 11.90 0.03
C VAL A 91 3.98 10.55 0.72
N ILE A 92 5.11 10.33 1.40
CA ILE A 92 5.39 9.06 2.09
C ILE A 92 4.36 8.84 3.22
N ASN A 93 4.09 9.87 4.03
CA ASN A 93 3.11 9.80 5.11
C ASN A 93 1.70 9.52 4.59
N ALA A 94 1.28 10.20 3.52
CA ALA A 94 -0.02 9.99 2.91
C ALA A 94 -0.20 8.55 2.42
N LYS A 95 0.81 7.98 1.76
CA LYS A 95 0.83 6.58 1.32
C LYS A 95 0.80 5.59 2.48
N MET A 96 1.55 5.87 3.55
CA MET A 96 1.57 5.04 4.76
C MET A 96 0.21 5.04 5.46
N LEU A 97 -0.41 6.20 5.63
CA LEU A 97 -1.74 6.35 6.22
C LEU A 97 -2.81 5.63 5.39
N ALA A 98 -2.74 5.76 4.06
CA ALA A 98 -3.62 5.04 3.15
C ALA A 98 -3.48 3.51 3.29
N ALA A 99 -2.26 2.98 3.28
CA ALA A 99 -2.02 1.55 3.43
C ALA A 99 -2.51 1.03 4.79
N ALA A 100 -2.26 1.76 5.88
CA ALA A 100 -2.76 1.42 7.21
C ALA A 100 -4.29 1.48 7.30
N TYR A 101 -4.91 2.47 6.66
CA TYR A 101 -6.37 2.59 6.59
C TYR A 101 -7.01 1.41 5.86
N LEU A 102 -6.48 1.05 4.69
CA LEU A 102 -6.96 -0.10 3.92
C LEU A 102 -6.75 -1.41 4.67
N LEU A 103 -5.61 -1.60 5.33
CA LEU A 103 -5.36 -2.78 6.16
C LEU A 103 -6.39 -2.90 7.28
N LYS A 104 -6.74 -1.78 7.92
CA LYS A 104 -7.79 -1.75 8.94
C LYS A 104 -9.16 -2.14 8.36
N LEU A 105 -9.49 -1.73 7.13
CA LEU A 105 -10.72 -2.13 6.47
C LEU A 105 -10.74 -3.62 6.14
N GLU A 106 -9.65 -4.17 5.60
CA GLU A 106 -9.54 -5.60 5.31
C GLU A 106 -9.66 -6.46 6.57
N ASN A 107 -8.99 -6.07 7.66
CA ASN A 107 -9.12 -6.74 8.95
C ASN A 107 -10.55 -6.70 9.49
N LYS A 108 -11.27 -5.59 9.28
CA LYS A 108 -12.69 -5.49 9.66
C LYS A 108 -13.59 -6.41 8.83
N LYS A 109 -13.34 -6.51 7.52
CA LYS A 109 -14.10 -7.43 6.64
C LYS A 109 -13.94 -8.88 7.10
N MET A 110 -12.72 -9.31 7.46
CA MET A 110 -12.50 -10.65 8.00
C MET A 110 -13.23 -10.89 9.32
N ASN A 111 -13.29 -9.90 10.21
CA ASN A 111 -13.97 -10.05 11.50
C ASN A 111 -15.52 -10.05 11.39
N LEU A 112 -16.07 -9.68 10.24
CA LEU A 112 -17.50 -9.69 9.95
C LEU A 112 -17.96 -10.98 9.24
N ASN A 113 -17.03 -11.81 8.77
CA ASN A 113 -17.26 -13.06 8.06
C ASN A 113 -16.93 -14.27 8.93
#